data_AF-J9VFP7-F1
#
_entry.id   AF-J9VFP7-F1
#
_cell.length_a   1.000
_cell.length_b   1.000
_cell.length_c   1.000
_cell.angle_alpha   90.00
_cell.angle_beta   90.00
_cell.angle_gamma   90.00
#
_symmetry.space_group_name_H-M   'P 1'
#
loop_
_entity.id
_entity.type
_entity.pdbx_description
1 polymer ?
#
loop_
_entity_poly.entity_id
_entity_poly.type
_entity_poly.pdbx_seq_one_letter_code
_entity_poly.pdbx_strand_id
1 'polypeptide(L)'
;MSLPAPGSPGFSALLFRHVLDHPALKDWAVNPSLFSTILLTLIAKNGGLIIDIDDYKNDKIVGVVRAMMESIFGLSVGHLSLSSSTYTEELPWKLFRSSSACISQFSTHAPESTKRPKHDLYSNMENKRDIYHHLDKDCIIIPQVLVLTGLESTASTVQMKLCEYLTKKRIEIHAGQGNGTLEDEVVRLCDFNPIVIWIRRNGADVPWWVIDHFMCVTSIQSSEISLPPSNIDLGAIIPQSYLVTLSLLLPYTHIHPPLAIHISNLFSAITCHPSLHSAITQRAVRAFPEYVRAHRLLVGDFALPDGFEIRLQEEQDGRARAMKDRRGTGGGVGGVHTWNVLAGEEPDINDLGGDCGRGEEELEDWYATPSNVQGVWKVCMTHRVRKRQDREQIMWLMKGSASGGMKKSRGRGVGKILDEILTTV
;
A
#
# COMPACT_ATOMS: atom_id res chain seq x y z
N MET A 1 -16.87 -4.85 -22.63
CA MET A 1 -17.76 -5.30 -21.54
C MET A 1 -17.82 -4.20 -20.50
N SER A 2 -18.95 -3.97 -19.83
CA SER A 2 -18.99 -3.04 -18.70
C SER A 2 -18.31 -3.65 -17.47
N LEU A 3 -17.78 -2.82 -16.57
CA LEU A 3 -17.33 -3.27 -15.26
C LEU A 3 -18.53 -3.69 -14.41
N PRO A 4 -18.37 -4.65 -13.49
CA PRO A 4 -19.44 -5.00 -12.56
C PRO A 4 -19.79 -3.80 -11.68
N ALA A 5 -21.07 -3.63 -11.36
CA ALA A 5 -21.48 -2.62 -10.39
C ALA A 5 -20.95 -3.00 -8.99
N PRO A 6 -20.38 -2.06 -8.22
CA PRO A 6 -20.03 -2.29 -6.82
C PRO A 6 -21.22 -2.87 -6.04
N GLY A 7 -20.98 -3.92 -5.26
CA GLY A 7 -22.01 -4.60 -4.47
C GLY A 7 -22.84 -5.65 -5.21
N SER A 8 -22.63 -5.84 -6.51
CA SER A 8 -23.26 -6.94 -7.24
C SER A 8 -22.89 -8.33 -6.67
N PRO A 9 -23.80 -9.32 -6.70
CA PRO A 9 -23.50 -10.67 -6.24
C PRO A 9 -22.27 -11.26 -6.92
N GLY A 10 -21.31 -11.72 -6.14
CA GLY A 10 -20.04 -12.24 -6.65
C GLY A 10 -19.11 -11.16 -7.22
N PHE A 11 -19.24 -9.91 -6.77
CA PHE A 11 -18.49 -8.74 -7.24
C PHE A 11 -17.01 -9.00 -7.56
N SER A 12 -16.23 -9.49 -6.59
CA SER A 12 -14.79 -9.73 -6.79
C SER A 12 -14.51 -10.77 -7.87
N ALA A 13 -15.31 -11.85 -7.95
CA ALA A 13 -15.16 -12.88 -8.98
C ALA A 13 -15.53 -12.35 -10.37
N LEU A 14 -16.59 -11.54 -10.47
CA LEU A 14 -16.99 -10.89 -11.72
C LEU A 14 -15.94 -9.86 -12.17
N LEU A 15 -15.37 -9.09 -11.24
CA LEU A 15 -14.33 -8.11 -11.55
C LEU A 15 -13.05 -8.79 -12.02
N PHE A 16 -12.62 -9.85 -11.33
CA PHE A 16 -11.46 -10.63 -11.75
C PHE A 16 -11.69 -11.31 -13.10
N ARG A 17 -12.88 -11.86 -13.33
CA ARG A 17 -13.27 -12.42 -14.63
C ARG A 17 -13.24 -11.36 -15.73
N HIS A 18 -13.75 -10.15 -15.48
CA HIS A 18 -13.68 -9.04 -16.43
C HIS A 18 -12.24 -8.74 -16.84
N VAL A 19 -11.30 -8.79 -15.88
CA VAL A 19 -9.86 -8.63 -16.15
C VAL A 19 -9.33 -9.78 -17.02
N LEU A 20 -9.63 -11.03 -16.66
CA LEU A 20 -9.15 -12.21 -17.40
C LEU A 20 -9.72 -12.29 -18.83
N ASP A 21 -10.97 -11.88 -19.03
CA ASP A 21 -11.65 -11.90 -20.33
C ASP A 21 -11.24 -10.71 -21.22
N HIS A 22 -10.43 -9.77 -20.71
CA HIS A 22 -10.05 -8.57 -21.45
C HIS A 22 -9.03 -8.89 -22.57
N PRO A 23 -9.29 -8.49 -23.84
CA PRO A 23 -8.42 -8.84 -24.97
C PRO A 23 -6.96 -8.43 -24.83
N ALA A 24 -6.69 -7.30 -24.15
CA ALA A 24 -5.33 -6.82 -23.91
C ALA A 24 -4.48 -7.74 -23.01
N LEU A 25 -5.11 -8.61 -22.20
CA LEU A 25 -4.43 -9.57 -21.33
C LEU A 25 -4.45 -10.99 -21.89
N LYS A 26 -4.75 -11.15 -23.18
CA LYS A 26 -4.78 -12.46 -23.82
C LYS A 26 -3.46 -13.20 -23.55
N ASP A 27 -3.59 -14.46 -23.16
CA ASP A 27 -2.49 -15.38 -22.81
C ASP A 27 -1.74 -15.04 -21.50
N TRP A 28 -2.18 -14.03 -20.74
CA TRP A 28 -1.62 -13.74 -19.41
C TRP A 28 -2.44 -14.38 -18.29
N ALA A 29 -1.85 -15.35 -17.59
CA ALA A 29 -2.46 -15.95 -16.41
C ALA A 29 -2.23 -15.07 -15.16
N VAL A 30 -3.07 -14.05 -14.98
CA VAL A 30 -3.01 -13.15 -13.82
C VAL A 30 -3.23 -13.93 -12.53
N ASN A 31 -2.33 -13.75 -11.54
CA ASN A 31 -2.45 -14.42 -10.25
C ASN A 31 -3.60 -13.81 -9.43
N PRO A 32 -4.63 -14.59 -9.03
CA PRO A 32 -5.80 -14.06 -8.32
C PRO A 32 -5.46 -13.45 -6.97
N SER A 33 -4.61 -14.10 -6.18
CA SER A 33 -4.24 -13.64 -4.83
C SER A 33 -3.50 -12.31 -4.87
N LEU A 34 -2.53 -12.16 -5.78
CA LEU A 34 -1.81 -10.91 -5.99
C LEU A 34 -2.76 -9.80 -6.45
N PHE A 35 -3.66 -10.09 -7.39
CA PHE A 35 -4.67 -9.14 -7.86
C PHE A 35 -5.56 -8.66 -6.72
N SER A 36 -6.13 -9.57 -5.94
CA SER A 36 -7.03 -9.23 -4.83
C SER A 36 -6.33 -8.42 -3.74
N THR A 37 -5.09 -8.77 -3.36
CA THR A 37 -4.35 -8.02 -2.34
C THR A 37 -3.93 -6.63 -2.84
N ILE A 38 -3.53 -6.51 -4.11
CA ILE A 38 -3.29 -5.21 -4.74
C ILE A 38 -4.56 -4.37 -4.71
N LEU A 39 -5.68 -4.91 -5.20
CA LEU A 39 -6.96 -4.20 -5.26
C LEU A 39 -7.40 -3.72 -3.87
N LEU A 40 -7.30 -4.59 -2.86
CA LEU A 40 -7.57 -4.23 -1.46
C LEU A 40 -6.71 -3.04 -1.00
N THR A 41 -5.42 -3.06 -1.32
CA THR A 41 -4.47 -1.96 -0.99
C THR A 41 -4.83 -0.67 -1.73
N LEU A 42 -5.21 -0.76 -3.01
CA LEU A 42 -5.63 0.37 -3.84
C LEU A 42 -6.93 1.02 -3.36
N ILE A 43 -7.85 0.23 -2.77
CA ILE A 43 -9.12 0.74 -2.23
C ILE A 43 -8.88 1.43 -0.87
N ALA A 44 -8.19 0.76 0.06
CA ALA A 44 -7.97 1.26 1.41
C ALA A 44 -7.03 2.49 1.47
N LYS A 45 -6.04 2.57 0.57
CA LYS A 45 -5.07 3.68 0.42
C LYS A 45 -4.33 4.09 1.70
N ASN A 46 -4.30 3.23 2.72
CA ASN A 46 -3.73 3.52 4.04
C ASN A 46 -2.60 2.55 4.39
N GLY A 47 -1.44 2.74 3.78
CA GLY A 47 -0.25 1.91 3.98
C GLY A 47 0.18 1.22 2.69
N GLY A 48 1.30 0.50 2.76
CA GLY A 48 1.86 -0.26 1.65
C GLY A 48 1.51 -1.75 1.67
N LEU A 49 1.97 -2.45 0.64
CA LEU A 49 1.89 -3.89 0.46
C LEU A 49 3.30 -4.49 0.48
N ILE A 50 3.52 -5.56 1.25
CA ILE A 50 4.70 -6.42 1.14
C ILE A 50 4.36 -7.61 0.25
N ILE A 51 5.23 -7.92 -0.71
CA ILE A 51 5.18 -9.14 -1.50
C ILE A 51 6.43 -9.95 -1.15
N ASP A 52 6.24 -11.01 -0.37
CA ASP A 52 7.29 -11.95 0.00
C ASP A 52 7.53 -12.97 -1.12
N ILE A 53 8.77 -13.10 -1.58
CA ILE A 53 9.17 -14.04 -2.63
C ILE A 53 10.18 -15.05 -2.09
N ASP A 54 9.97 -16.33 -2.40
CA ASP A 54 10.86 -17.43 -1.97
C ASP A 54 12.19 -17.52 -2.75
N ASP A 55 12.22 -17.02 -4.00
CA ASP A 55 13.38 -17.09 -4.89
C ASP A 55 13.99 -15.69 -5.15
N TYR A 56 15.27 -15.64 -5.53
CA TYR A 56 16.04 -14.43 -5.78
C TYR A 56 15.62 -13.65 -7.04
N LYS A 57 14.64 -14.14 -7.81
CA LYS A 57 14.20 -13.57 -9.09
C LYS A 57 13.20 -12.42 -8.89
N ASN A 58 13.61 -11.37 -8.17
CA ASN A 58 12.79 -10.20 -7.89
C ASN A 58 12.32 -9.49 -9.17
N ASP A 59 13.14 -9.47 -10.22
CA ASP A 59 12.84 -8.76 -11.47
C ASP A 59 11.58 -9.26 -12.17
N LYS A 60 11.30 -10.58 -12.09
CA LYS A 60 10.10 -11.18 -12.65
C LYS A 60 8.84 -10.58 -12.01
N ILE A 61 8.85 -10.47 -10.69
CA ILE A 61 7.72 -9.95 -9.91
C ILE A 61 7.57 -8.45 -10.09
N VAL A 62 8.69 -7.71 -10.16
CA VAL A 62 8.66 -6.28 -10.49
C VAL A 62 7.97 -6.05 -11.84
N GLY A 63 8.31 -6.84 -12.86
CA GLY A 63 7.69 -6.75 -14.20
C GLY A 63 6.19 -7.06 -14.16
N VAL A 64 5.78 -8.08 -13.40
CA VAL A 64 4.37 -8.46 -13.23
C VAL A 64 3.58 -7.38 -12.50
N VAL A 65 4.08 -6.89 -11.36
CA VAL A 65 3.42 -5.81 -10.60
C VAL A 65 3.32 -4.55 -11.43
N ARG A 66 4.40 -4.18 -12.16
CA ARG A 66 4.39 -3.03 -13.07
C ARG A 66 3.30 -3.18 -14.13
N ALA A 67 3.27 -4.31 -14.84
CA ALA A 67 2.26 -4.57 -15.87
C ALA A 67 0.83 -4.56 -15.29
N MET A 68 0.61 -5.09 -14.08
CA MET A 68 -0.71 -5.04 -13.43
C MET A 68 -1.11 -3.59 -13.15
N MET A 69 -0.22 -2.79 -12.58
CA MET A 69 -0.52 -1.38 -12.27
C MET A 69 -0.77 -0.56 -13.54
N GLU A 70 0.05 -0.73 -14.58
CA GLU A 70 -0.01 0.09 -15.79
C GLU A 70 -1.09 -0.37 -16.77
N SER A 71 -1.36 -1.67 -16.92
CA SER A 71 -2.34 -2.21 -17.89
C SER A 71 -3.69 -2.55 -17.28
N ILE A 72 -3.75 -2.93 -15.99
CA ILE A 72 -5.02 -3.24 -15.33
C ILE A 72 -5.57 -1.99 -14.66
N PHE A 73 -4.76 -1.29 -13.85
CA PHE A 73 -5.24 -0.16 -13.05
C PHE A 73 -4.96 1.22 -13.68
N GLY A 74 -4.19 1.27 -14.77
CA GLY A 74 -3.80 2.51 -15.44
C GLY A 74 -3.04 3.49 -14.55
N LEU A 75 -2.25 3.00 -13.59
CA LEU A 75 -1.49 3.79 -12.63
C LEU A 75 -0.03 3.92 -13.06
N SER A 76 0.56 5.11 -12.90
CA SER A 76 1.99 5.29 -13.17
C SER A 76 2.86 4.63 -12.10
N VAL A 77 3.86 3.85 -12.55
CA VAL A 77 4.72 3.06 -11.65
C VAL A 77 6.15 3.61 -11.66
N GLY A 78 6.66 3.88 -10.46
CA GLY A 78 8.08 4.09 -10.21
C GLY A 78 8.69 2.81 -9.63
N HIS A 79 9.93 2.50 -9.99
CA HIS A 79 10.67 1.39 -9.40
C HIS A 79 11.95 1.90 -8.74
N LEU A 80 12.07 1.69 -7.43
CA LEU A 80 13.25 2.00 -6.65
C LEU A 80 13.96 0.70 -6.24
N SER A 81 15.07 0.43 -6.90
CA SER A 81 15.97 -0.66 -6.55
C SER A 81 17.04 -0.16 -5.59
N LEU A 82 17.08 -0.75 -4.40
CA LEU A 82 18.03 -0.42 -3.36
C LEU A 82 19.01 -1.57 -3.15
N SER A 83 20.22 -1.23 -2.71
CA SER A 83 21.31 -2.16 -2.44
C SER A 83 22.05 -1.73 -1.17
N SER A 84 22.92 -2.61 -0.66
CA SER A 84 23.83 -2.27 0.45
C SER A 84 24.76 -1.09 0.15
N SER A 85 24.97 -0.75 -1.13
CA SER A 85 25.79 0.36 -1.58
C SER A 85 25.00 1.66 -1.82
N THR A 86 23.69 1.66 -1.57
CA THR A 86 22.87 2.88 -1.73
C THR A 86 23.10 3.81 -0.53
N TYR A 87 23.35 5.09 -0.79
CA TYR A 87 23.48 6.13 0.24
C TYR A 87 22.21 6.98 0.35
N THR A 88 22.02 7.67 1.47
CA THR A 88 20.84 8.52 1.73
C THR A 88 20.69 9.65 0.72
N GLU A 89 21.82 10.21 0.28
CA GLU A 89 21.92 11.29 -0.71
C GLU A 89 21.45 10.84 -2.10
N GLU A 90 21.47 9.53 -2.38
CA GLU A 90 21.04 8.97 -3.66
C GLU A 90 19.52 8.86 -3.81
N LEU A 91 18.78 8.87 -2.69
CA LEU A 91 17.36 8.54 -2.66
C LEU A 91 16.49 9.48 -3.51
N PRO A 92 16.61 10.83 -3.41
CA PRO A 92 15.81 11.72 -4.25
C PRO A 92 16.02 11.42 -5.74
N TRP A 93 17.27 11.24 -6.15
CA TRP A 93 17.61 10.97 -7.55
C TRP A 93 17.06 9.62 -8.01
N LYS A 94 17.21 8.56 -7.22
CA LYS A 94 16.69 7.24 -7.56
C LYS A 94 15.16 7.17 -7.56
N LEU A 95 14.48 8.00 -6.77
CA LEU A 95 13.01 8.08 -6.72
C LEU A 95 12.41 8.75 -7.97
N PHE A 96 13.07 9.80 -8.48
CA PHE A 96 12.53 10.63 -9.56
C PHE A 96 13.16 10.40 -10.92
N ARG A 97 14.23 9.62 -11.01
CA ARG A 97 14.77 9.25 -12.31
C ARG A 97 13.77 8.31 -12.96
N SER A 98 13.09 8.80 -14.00
CA SER A 98 12.35 7.97 -14.93
C SER A 98 13.29 6.86 -15.37
N SER A 99 13.08 5.66 -14.85
CA SER A 99 13.83 4.50 -15.31
C SER A 99 13.35 4.23 -16.72
N SER A 100 13.98 4.87 -17.69
CA SER A 100 13.81 4.58 -19.12
C SER A 100 14.27 3.16 -19.45
N ALA A 101 14.84 2.44 -18.48
CA ALA A 101 14.96 0.99 -18.52
C ALA A 101 13.57 0.34 -18.37
N CYS A 102 12.99 -0.03 -19.52
CA CYS A 102 12.58 -1.41 -19.84
C CYS A 102 11.40 -1.49 -20.84
N ILE A 103 11.37 -0.65 -21.88
CA ILE A 103 10.68 -0.99 -23.15
C ILE A 103 11.73 -1.28 -24.26
N SER A 104 13.00 -1.42 -23.90
CA SER A 104 13.96 -2.11 -24.77
C SER A 104 13.72 -3.62 -24.65
N GLN A 105 12.70 -4.08 -25.37
CA GLN A 105 12.61 -5.37 -26.05
C GLN A 105 13.40 -6.51 -25.38
N PHE A 106 12.65 -7.48 -24.82
CA PHE A 106 13.10 -8.88 -24.68
C PHE A 106 13.35 -9.50 -26.08
N SER A 107 14.22 -8.88 -26.89
CA SER A 107 14.72 -9.43 -28.14
C SER A 107 15.84 -10.39 -27.78
N THR A 108 15.49 -11.66 -27.60
CA THR A 108 16.40 -12.77 -27.30
C THR A 108 17.30 -13.18 -28.48
N HIS A 109 17.33 -12.42 -29.58
CA HIS A 109 18.13 -12.77 -30.75
C HIS A 109 18.76 -11.55 -31.44
N ALA A 110 19.90 -11.08 -30.92
CA ALA A 110 20.86 -10.33 -31.72
C ALA A 110 22.29 -10.79 -31.34
N PRO A 111 23.09 -11.29 -32.30
CA PRO A 111 24.42 -11.81 -32.03
C PRO A 111 25.40 -10.68 -31.70
N GLU A 112 26.29 -10.97 -30.76
CA GLU A 112 27.44 -10.18 -30.34
C GLU A 112 28.21 -9.59 -31.54
N SER A 113 28.15 -8.26 -31.70
CA SER A 113 29.26 -7.50 -32.29
C SER A 113 28.96 -6.01 -32.20
N THR A 114 29.32 -5.37 -31.10
CA THR A 114 29.69 -3.95 -31.17
C THR A 114 30.61 -3.56 -30.03
N LYS A 115 31.77 -3.07 -30.43
CA LYS A 115 32.91 -2.65 -29.61
C LYS A 115 32.47 -1.64 -28.55
N ARG A 116 32.67 -1.97 -27.27
CA ARG A 116 32.63 -0.99 -26.18
C ARG A 116 33.69 0.09 -26.41
N PRO A 117 33.35 1.39 -26.35
CA PRO A 117 34.35 2.44 -26.33
C PRO A 117 35.13 2.35 -25.02
N LYS A 118 36.45 2.17 -25.12
CA LYS A 118 37.37 2.30 -23.98
C LYS A 118 37.41 3.78 -23.60
N HIS A 119 36.75 4.13 -22.51
CA HIS A 119 36.97 5.41 -21.84
C HIS A 119 38.19 5.27 -20.93
N ASP A 120 39.20 6.08 -21.21
CA ASP A 120 40.42 6.21 -20.42
C ASP A 120 40.10 6.63 -18.98
N LEU A 121 40.43 5.76 -18.04
CA LEU A 121 40.30 5.95 -16.59
C LEU A 121 41.62 6.46 -16.01
N TYR A 122 41.99 7.71 -16.25
CA TYR A 122 43.02 8.40 -15.45
C TYR A 122 42.86 9.92 -15.56
N SER A 123 41.95 10.51 -14.76
CA SER A 123 42.13 11.89 -14.28
C SER A 123 41.32 12.17 -13.00
N ASN A 124 42.07 12.67 -12.00
CA ASN A 124 41.70 13.53 -10.88
C ASN A 124 40.77 13.00 -9.78
N MET A 125 41.39 12.74 -8.62
CA MET A 125 40.77 12.37 -7.34
C MET A 125 40.34 13.55 -6.45
N GLU A 126 40.38 14.80 -6.90
CA GLU A 126 40.07 15.96 -6.06
C GLU A 126 38.97 16.83 -6.66
N ASN A 127 37.72 16.49 -6.32
CA ASN A 127 36.55 17.38 -6.12
C ASN A 127 35.24 16.55 -6.16
N LYS A 128 35.10 15.62 -5.21
CA LYS A 128 33.97 14.67 -5.14
C LYS A 128 32.79 15.18 -4.30
N ARG A 129 32.59 16.51 -4.20
CA ARG A 129 31.49 17.11 -3.41
C ARG A 129 30.42 17.85 -4.21
N ASP A 130 30.62 18.07 -5.51
CA ASP A 130 29.66 18.82 -6.34
C ASP A 130 29.03 17.96 -7.44
N ILE A 131 28.81 16.67 -7.17
CA ILE A 131 27.94 15.84 -8.02
C ILE A 131 26.49 15.98 -7.52
N TYR A 132 26.02 17.22 -7.37
CA TYR A 132 24.59 17.47 -7.29
C TYR A 132 24.07 17.40 -8.72
N HIS A 133 23.65 16.20 -9.11
CA HIS A 133 23.02 15.97 -10.39
C HIS A 133 21.78 16.87 -10.49
N HIS A 134 21.81 17.90 -11.33
CA HIS A 134 20.63 18.74 -11.54
C HIS A 134 19.48 17.87 -12.07
N LEU A 135 18.45 17.64 -11.24
CA LEU A 135 17.18 17.12 -11.73
C LEU A 135 16.64 18.16 -12.70
N ASP A 136 16.40 17.72 -13.94
CA ASP A 136 15.71 18.54 -14.91
C ASP A 136 14.34 18.90 -14.34
N LYS A 137 14.15 20.20 -14.08
CA LYS A 137 13.03 20.74 -13.32
C LYS A 137 11.68 20.42 -13.98
N ASP A 138 11.70 20.19 -15.29
CA ASP A 138 10.51 20.07 -16.12
C ASP A 138 10.05 18.62 -16.31
N CYS A 139 10.80 17.63 -15.80
CA CYS A 139 10.53 16.20 -16.06
C CYS A 139 10.35 15.33 -14.80
N ILE A 140 10.00 15.93 -13.66
CA ILE A 140 9.78 15.16 -12.42
C ILE A 140 8.39 14.51 -12.48
N ILE A 141 8.37 13.23 -12.85
CA ILE A 141 7.16 12.41 -12.83
C ILE A 141 7.05 11.76 -11.45
N ILE A 142 6.04 12.15 -10.67
CA ILE A 142 5.74 11.52 -9.38
C ILE A 142 4.93 10.26 -9.65
N PRO A 143 5.42 9.06 -9.29
CA PRO A 143 4.69 7.83 -9.52
C PRO A 143 3.46 7.76 -8.62
N GLN A 144 2.37 7.19 -9.13
CA GLN A 144 1.20 6.87 -8.30
C GLN A 144 1.44 5.60 -7.46
N VAL A 145 2.26 4.68 -7.97
CA VAL A 145 2.67 3.45 -7.29
C VAL A 145 4.19 3.35 -7.29
N LEU A 146 4.78 3.13 -6.11
CA LEU A 146 6.22 2.95 -5.94
C LEU A 146 6.53 1.49 -5.61
N VAL A 147 7.14 0.78 -6.54
CA VAL A 147 7.66 -0.57 -6.33
C VAL A 147 9.06 -0.48 -5.73
N LEU A 148 9.26 -1.07 -4.56
CA LEU A 148 10.53 -1.10 -3.82
C LEU A 148 11.13 -2.50 -3.87
N THR A 149 12.44 -2.59 -4.07
CA THR A 149 13.21 -3.84 -3.97
C THR A 149 14.50 -3.62 -3.20
N GLY A 150 14.94 -4.63 -2.43
CA GLY A 150 16.23 -4.61 -1.73
C GLY A 150 16.28 -3.71 -0.50
N LEU A 151 15.14 -3.20 -0.01
CA LEU A 151 15.05 -2.37 1.19
C LEU A 151 15.63 -3.11 2.41
N GLU A 152 15.41 -4.41 2.53
CA GLU A 152 15.96 -5.29 3.57
C GLU A 152 17.50 -5.35 3.58
N SER A 153 18.15 -5.04 2.45
CA SER A 153 19.61 -5.13 2.29
C SER A 153 20.32 -3.79 2.48
N THR A 154 19.57 -2.71 2.76
CA THR A 154 20.11 -1.35 2.88
C THR A 154 20.52 -1.01 4.31
N ALA A 155 21.37 0.00 4.44
CA ALA A 155 21.70 0.56 5.75
C ALA A 155 20.46 1.20 6.41
N SER A 156 20.37 1.12 7.75
CA SER A 156 19.25 1.66 8.51
C SER A 156 19.01 3.15 8.26
N THR A 157 20.05 3.94 7.97
CA THR A 157 19.93 5.36 7.63
C THR A 157 19.14 5.60 6.34
N VAL A 158 19.32 4.75 5.33
CA VAL A 158 18.57 4.78 4.06
C VAL A 158 17.13 4.38 4.30
N GLN A 159 16.90 3.30 5.05
CA GLN A 159 15.55 2.86 5.44
C GLN A 159 14.80 3.96 6.20
N MET A 160 15.46 4.60 7.17
CA MET A 160 14.88 5.70 7.95
C MET A 160 14.52 6.89 7.06
N LYS A 161 15.43 7.29 6.15
CA LYS A 161 15.19 8.41 5.25
C LYS A 161 14.04 8.14 4.28
N LEU A 162 13.92 6.92 3.77
CA LEU A 162 12.79 6.52 2.94
C LEU A 162 11.47 6.54 3.74
N CYS A 163 11.44 5.98 4.95
CA CYS A 163 10.27 6.01 5.82
C CYS A 163 9.88 7.44 6.23
N GLU A 164 10.84 8.35 6.33
CA GLU A 164 10.62 9.77 6.54
C GLU A 164 9.85 10.37 5.34
N TYR A 165 10.27 10.10 4.11
CA TYR A 165 9.53 10.55 2.91
C TYR A 165 8.11 10.00 2.86
N LEU A 166 7.93 8.72 3.18
CA LEU A 166 6.61 8.08 3.22
C LEU A 166 5.72 8.64 4.33
N THR A 167 6.29 9.00 5.48
CA THR A 167 5.53 9.60 6.59
C THR A 167 5.17 11.04 6.30
N LYS A 168 6.12 11.84 5.83
CA LYS A 168 5.91 13.27 5.54
C LYS A 168 5.00 13.50 4.33
N LYS A 169 4.89 12.49 3.47
CA LYS A 169 4.16 12.56 2.19
C LYS A 169 4.56 13.75 1.32
N ARG A 170 5.80 14.22 1.49
CA ARG A 170 6.36 15.41 0.86
C ARG A 170 7.83 15.19 0.62
N ILE A 171 8.30 15.64 -0.53
CA ILE A 171 9.72 15.63 -0.87
C ILE A 171 10.13 17.03 -1.29
N GLU A 172 11.24 17.49 -0.71
CA GLU A 172 11.91 18.72 -1.07
C GLU A 172 12.85 18.42 -2.23
N ILE A 173 12.65 19.13 -3.34
CA ILE A 173 13.46 18.98 -4.54
C ILE A 173 14.25 20.28 -4.72
N HIS A 174 15.56 20.14 -4.60
CA HIS A 174 16.52 21.21 -4.81
C HIS A 174 16.80 21.32 -6.30
N ALA A 175 16.18 22.33 -6.90
CA ALA A 175 16.19 22.52 -8.33
C ALA A 175 17.28 23.55 -8.67
N GLY A 176 18.49 23.10 -9.00
CA GLY A 176 19.58 24.01 -9.37
C GLY A 176 19.23 24.83 -10.63
N GLN A 177 19.35 26.15 -10.56
CA GLN A 177 19.12 27.02 -11.71
C GLN A 177 20.34 26.94 -12.63
N GLY A 178 20.21 26.21 -13.73
CA GLY A 178 21.19 26.22 -14.80
C GLY A 178 21.18 27.60 -15.45
N ASN A 179 21.99 28.53 -14.93
CA ASN A 179 22.62 29.67 -15.60
C ASN A 179 23.22 30.64 -14.56
N GLY A 180 24.32 30.21 -13.91
CA GLY A 180 25.44 31.09 -13.52
C GLY A 180 25.26 32.20 -12.48
N THR A 181 24.06 32.59 -12.06
CA THR A 181 23.86 33.56 -10.97
C THR A 181 23.56 32.83 -9.67
N LEU A 182 24.43 33.04 -8.68
CA LEU A 182 24.52 32.35 -7.39
C LEU A 182 23.36 32.64 -6.42
N GLU A 183 22.24 33.18 -6.90
CA GLU A 183 21.19 33.75 -6.06
C GLU A 183 19.89 32.95 -6.20
N ASP A 184 19.46 32.40 -5.06
CA ASP A 184 18.27 31.61 -4.76
C ASP A 184 18.15 30.18 -5.33
N GLU A 185 18.57 29.22 -4.49
CA GLU A 185 18.16 27.83 -4.58
C GLU A 185 16.65 27.70 -4.35
N VAL A 186 15.88 27.58 -5.43
CA VAL A 186 14.44 27.36 -5.36
C VAL A 186 14.16 25.93 -4.88
N VAL A 187 13.77 25.79 -3.62
CA VAL A 187 13.28 24.53 -3.05
C VAL A 187 11.82 24.33 -3.48
N ARG A 188 11.55 23.29 -4.27
CA ARG A 188 10.19 22.90 -4.64
C ARG A 188 9.70 21.80 -3.70
N LEU A 189 8.58 22.05 -3.03
CA LEU A 189 7.87 21.04 -2.25
C LEU A 189 6.90 20.28 -3.17
N CYS A 190 7.10 18.97 -3.28
CA CYS A 190 6.24 18.09 -4.07
C CYS A 190 5.47 17.15 -3.13
N ASP A 191 4.15 17.06 -3.33
CA ASP A 191 3.31 16.06 -2.64
C ASP A 191 3.69 14.66 -3.12
N PHE A 192 4.04 13.79 -2.18
CA PHE A 192 4.54 12.44 -2.45
C PHE A 192 3.71 11.44 -1.64
N ASN A 193 2.62 10.96 -2.23
CA ASN A 193 1.74 9.98 -1.59
C ASN A 193 1.50 8.76 -2.51
N PRO A 194 2.56 8.07 -2.97
CA PRO A 194 2.39 6.87 -3.77
C PRO A 194 1.91 5.71 -2.90
N ILE A 195 1.25 4.75 -3.52
CA ILE A 195 1.03 3.43 -2.92
C ILE A 195 2.34 2.66 -3.02
N VAL A 196 2.85 2.19 -1.89
CA VAL A 196 4.17 1.54 -1.83
C VAL A 196 3.99 0.03 -1.86
N ILE A 197 4.63 -0.62 -2.81
CA ILE A 197 4.68 -2.08 -2.91
C ILE A 197 6.13 -2.51 -2.72
N TRP A 198 6.43 -3.14 -1.60
CA TRP A 198 7.75 -3.64 -1.31
C TRP A 198 7.85 -5.13 -1.63
N ILE A 199 8.62 -5.44 -2.65
CA ILE A 199 9.01 -6.79 -3.02
C ILE A 199 10.22 -7.18 -2.15
N ARG A 200 10.00 -8.14 -1.26
CA ARG A 200 10.94 -8.54 -0.20
C ARG A 200 11.29 -10.01 -0.35
N ARG A 201 12.53 -10.37 -0.02
CA ARG A 201 12.89 -11.79 0.16
C ARG A 201 12.12 -12.37 1.35
N ASN A 202 11.46 -13.51 1.15
CA ASN A 202 10.76 -14.19 2.23
C ASN A 202 11.71 -14.48 3.41
N GLY A 203 11.26 -14.18 4.62
CA GLY A 203 12.04 -14.34 5.84
C GLY A 203 13.15 -13.29 6.08
N ALA A 204 13.25 -12.24 5.25
CA ALA A 204 14.20 -11.16 5.51
C ALA A 204 13.85 -10.42 6.81
N ASP A 205 14.82 -10.37 7.73
CA ASP A 205 14.68 -9.62 8.99
C ASP A 205 14.88 -8.12 8.72
N VAL A 206 13.87 -7.33 9.07
CA VAL A 206 13.86 -5.89 8.84
C VAL A 206 13.29 -5.21 10.08
N PRO A 207 13.79 -4.03 10.46
CA PRO A 207 13.25 -3.34 11.61
C PRO A 207 11.74 -3.13 11.49
N TRP A 208 11.03 -3.50 12.54
CA TRP A 208 9.59 -3.32 12.73
C TRP A 208 9.03 -1.94 12.37
N TRP A 209 9.79 -0.86 12.60
CA TRP A 209 9.34 0.49 12.23
C TRP A 209 9.29 0.70 10.71
N VAL A 210 10.04 -0.08 9.93
CA VAL A 210 9.90 -0.15 8.46
C VAL A 210 8.61 -0.90 8.11
N ILE A 211 8.42 -2.07 8.72
CA ILE A 211 7.23 -2.92 8.54
C ILE A 211 5.94 -2.15 8.80
N ASP A 212 5.98 -1.21 9.75
CA ASP A 212 4.82 -0.43 10.12
C ASP A 212 4.18 0.37 8.96
N HIS A 213 4.98 0.73 7.95
CA HIS A 213 4.50 1.41 6.75
C HIS A 213 3.65 0.52 5.83
N PHE A 214 3.68 -0.80 6.03
CA PHE A 214 3.04 -1.78 5.15
C PHE A 214 1.92 -2.48 5.88
N MET A 215 0.68 -2.24 5.46
CA MET A 215 -0.49 -2.81 6.11
C MET A 215 -0.81 -4.20 5.62
N CYS A 216 -0.52 -4.52 4.36
CA CYS A 216 -0.79 -5.84 3.79
C CYS A 216 0.51 -6.60 3.53
N VAL A 217 0.42 -7.93 3.59
CA VAL A 217 1.43 -8.86 3.09
C VAL A 217 0.78 -9.94 2.24
N THR A 218 1.47 -10.34 1.18
CA THR A 218 1.18 -11.56 0.43
C THR A 218 2.47 -12.29 0.14
N SER A 219 2.43 -13.62 0.09
CA SER A 219 3.57 -14.47 -0.25
C SER A 219 3.29 -15.13 -1.58
N ILE A 220 4.28 -15.10 -2.48
CA ILE A 220 4.11 -15.65 -3.81
C ILE A 220 5.33 -16.47 -4.21
N GLN A 221 5.05 -17.70 -4.66
CA GLN A 221 6.05 -18.55 -5.26
C GLN A 221 6.33 -18.07 -6.69
N SER A 222 7.61 -17.91 -7.04
CA SER A 222 8.00 -17.45 -8.38
C SER A 222 7.50 -18.36 -9.51
N SER A 223 7.28 -19.65 -9.21
CA SER A 223 6.71 -20.67 -10.10
C SER A 223 5.24 -20.44 -10.45
N GLU A 224 4.46 -19.85 -9.53
CA GLU A 224 3.00 -19.66 -9.69
C GLU A 224 2.65 -18.41 -10.51
N ILE A 225 3.63 -17.56 -10.79
CA ILE A 225 3.42 -16.31 -11.53
C ILE A 225 3.79 -16.48 -13.00
N SER A 226 2.87 -16.13 -13.88
CA SER A 226 3.13 -15.97 -15.31
C SER A 226 3.66 -14.56 -15.62
N LEU A 227 4.64 -14.45 -16.52
CA LEU A 227 5.13 -13.17 -17.00
C LEU A 227 4.06 -12.50 -17.89
N PRO A 228 3.94 -11.16 -17.86
CA PRO A 228 3.08 -10.46 -18.80
C PRO A 228 3.59 -10.65 -20.24
N PRO A 229 2.70 -10.68 -21.24
CA PRO A 229 3.09 -10.69 -22.64
C PRO A 229 3.87 -9.43 -23.01
N SER A 230 4.88 -9.55 -23.88
CA SER A 230 5.79 -8.45 -24.21
C SER A 230 5.12 -7.30 -24.96
N ASN A 231 3.95 -7.55 -25.55
CA ASN A 231 3.14 -6.63 -26.33
C ASN A 231 1.84 -6.26 -25.60
N ILE A 232 1.84 -6.27 -24.26
CA ILE A 232 0.69 -5.85 -23.48
C ILE A 232 0.35 -4.39 -23.78
N ASP A 233 -0.88 -4.12 -24.19
CA ASP A 233 -1.35 -2.76 -24.38
C ASP A 233 -1.43 -2.07 -23.01
N LEU A 234 -0.78 -0.92 -22.89
CA LEU A 234 -0.90 -0.09 -21.70
C LEU A 234 -2.29 0.55 -21.71
N GLY A 235 -3.01 0.47 -20.59
CA GLY A 235 -4.41 0.86 -20.50
C GLY A 235 -4.97 0.74 -19.10
N ALA A 236 -6.22 1.17 -18.90
CA ALA A 236 -6.89 1.09 -17.61
C ALA A 236 -8.13 0.19 -17.74
N ILE A 237 -7.93 -1.13 -17.66
CA ILE A 237 -9.04 -2.11 -17.66
C ILE A 237 -10.00 -1.82 -16.50
N ILE A 238 -9.43 -1.50 -15.33
CA ILE A 238 -10.12 -0.94 -14.17
C ILE A 238 -9.68 0.52 -14.05
N PRO A 239 -10.49 1.48 -14.52
CA PRO A 239 -10.18 2.89 -14.49
C PRO A 239 -9.94 3.41 -13.07
N GLN A 240 -9.09 4.44 -12.94
CA GLN A 240 -8.84 5.10 -11.65
C GLN A 240 -10.12 5.69 -11.05
N SER A 241 -11.06 6.18 -11.86
CA SER A 241 -12.36 6.66 -11.41
C SER A 241 -13.14 5.58 -10.67
N TYR A 242 -13.08 4.33 -11.15
CA TYR A 242 -13.71 3.19 -10.51
C TYR A 242 -13.08 2.86 -9.15
N LEU A 243 -11.74 2.90 -9.06
CA LEU A 243 -11.03 2.74 -7.77
C LEU A 243 -11.38 3.86 -6.78
N VAL A 244 -11.53 5.10 -7.27
CA VAL A 244 -12.00 6.21 -6.44
C VAL A 244 -13.41 5.95 -5.93
N THR A 245 -14.34 5.50 -6.78
CA THR A 245 -15.70 5.11 -6.35
C THR A 245 -15.66 4.06 -5.24
N LEU A 246 -14.82 3.03 -5.36
CA LEU A 246 -14.68 2.01 -4.31
C LEU A 246 -14.11 2.59 -3.00
N SER A 247 -13.10 3.48 -3.06
CA SER A 247 -12.60 4.15 -1.86
C SER A 247 -13.65 5.05 -1.20
N LEU A 248 -14.52 5.69 -1.99
CA LEU A 248 -15.59 6.55 -1.48
C LEU A 248 -16.73 5.78 -0.83
N LEU A 249 -16.82 4.47 -1.08
CA LEU A 249 -17.77 3.58 -0.40
C LEU A 249 -17.31 3.16 1.01
N LEU A 250 -16.03 3.35 1.36
CA LEU A 250 -15.50 2.90 2.66
C LEU A 250 -16.24 3.52 3.85
N PRO A 251 -16.49 4.84 3.92
CA PRO A 251 -17.19 5.44 5.07
C PRO A 251 -18.61 4.92 5.29
N TYR A 252 -19.24 4.35 4.25
CA TYR A 252 -20.59 3.78 4.29
C TYR A 252 -20.60 2.29 4.68
N THR A 253 -19.43 1.66 4.72
CA THR A 253 -19.29 0.28 5.15
C THR A 253 -18.97 0.28 6.65
N HIS A 254 -19.93 -0.13 7.47
CA HIS A 254 -19.76 -0.10 8.93
C HIS A 254 -19.17 -1.41 9.44
N ILE A 255 -18.45 -1.34 10.56
CA ILE A 255 -17.96 -2.53 11.25
C ILE A 255 -18.95 -2.84 12.36
N HIS A 256 -19.51 -4.05 12.37
CA HIS A 256 -20.49 -4.41 13.40
C HIS A 256 -19.89 -4.24 14.80
N PRO A 257 -20.58 -3.64 15.80
CA PRO A 257 -19.96 -3.30 17.08
C PRO A 257 -19.30 -4.47 17.81
N PRO A 258 -19.91 -5.68 17.88
CA PRO A 258 -19.23 -6.90 18.31
C PRO A 258 -17.91 -7.20 17.60
N LEU A 259 -17.82 -7.02 16.28
CA LEU A 259 -16.58 -7.22 15.52
C LEU A 259 -15.56 -6.12 15.86
N ALA A 260 -15.97 -4.86 15.99
CA ALA A 260 -15.09 -3.77 16.38
C ALA A 260 -14.47 -4.00 17.78
N ILE A 261 -15.29 -4.43 18.75
CA ILE A 261 -14.83 -4.82 20.09
C ILE A 261 -13.88 -6.01 20.00
N HIS A 262 -14.21 -7.02 19.19
CA HIS A 262 -13.35 -8.18 18.98
C HIS A 262 -11.98 -7.80 18.41
N ILE A 263 -11.93 -6.97 17.38
CA ILE A 263 -10.68 -6.45 16.78
C ILE A 263 -9.83 -5.73 17.84
N SER A 264 -10.45 -4.86 18.65
CA SER A 264 -9.77 -4.14 19.72
C SER A 264 -9.19 -5.08 20.80
N ASN A 265 -9.97 -6.08 21.22
CA ASN A 265 -9.53 -7.10 22.17
C ASN A 265 -8.39 -7.94 21.59
N LEU A 266 -8.45 -8.29 20.31
CA LEU A 266 -7.41 -9.08 19.64
C LEU A 266 -6.10 -8.30 19.51
N PHE A 267 -6.16 -7.02 19.15
CA PHE A 267 -4.98 -6.13 19.17
C PHE A 267 -4.36 -6.02 20.56
N SER A 268 -5.20 -5.88 21.59
CA SER A 268 -4.75 -5.82 22.99
C SER A 268 -4.13 -7.14 23.44
N ALA A 269 -4.77 -8.27 23.10
CA ALA A 269 -4.26 -9.59 23.41
C ALA A 269 -2.88 -9.83 22.76
N ILE A 270 -2.74 -9.53 21.47
CA ILE A 270 -1.50 -9.79 20.73
C ILE A 270 -0.34 -8.90 21.19
N THR A 271 -0.61 -7.62 21.48
CA THR A 271 0.42 -6.70 21.97
C THR A 271 0.88 -7.02 23.39
N CYS A 272 -0.01 -7.53 24.24
CA CYS A 272 0.30 -7.89 25.62
C CYS A 272 0.73 -9.36 25.81
N HIS A 273 0.63 -10.21 24.78
CA HIS A 273 0.90 -11.63 24.95
C HIS A 273 2.40 -11.91 25.19
N PRO A 274 2.78 -12.64 26.27
CA PRO A 274 4.20 -12.88 26.61
C PRO A 274 4.95 -13.72 25.57
N SER A 275 4.26 -14.61 24.86
CA SER A 275 4.87 -15.48 23.84
C SER A 275 4.83 -14.91 22.42
N LEU A 276 4.18 -13.76 22.20
CA LEU A 276 4.10 -13.15 20.87
C LEU A 276 4.95 -11.90 20.83
N HIS A 277 5.73 -11.76 19.76
CA HIS A 277 6.38 -10.52 19.40
C HIS A 277 5.48 -9.80 18.41
N SER A 278 5.04 -8.60 18.76
CA SER A 278 4.14 -7.79 17.96
C SER A 278 4.81 -6.50 17.50
N ALA A 279 4.69 -6.20 16.21
CA ALA A 279 5.05 -4.94 15.57
C ALA A 279 3.80 -4.10 15.23
N ILE A 280 2.71 -4.30 15.98
CA ILE A 280 1.47 -3.54 15.82
C ILE A 280 1.67 -2.18 16.46
N THR A 281 1.61 -1.13 15.65
CA THR A 281 1.66 0.26 16.12
C THR A 281 0.26 0.87 16.17
N GLN A 282 0.16 2.08 16.72
CA GLN A 282 -1.06 2.87 16.65
C GLN A 282 -1.49 3.17 15.21
N ARG A 283 -0.53 3.31 14.26
CA ARG A 283 -0.84 3.51 12.85
C ARG A 283 -1.58 2.29 12.29
N ALA A 284 -1.09 1.09 12.59
CA ALA A 284 -1.72 -0.15 12.16
C ALA A 284 -3.13 -0.32 12.73
N VAL A 285 -3.31 -0.03 14.02
CA VAL A 285 -4.63 -0.10 14.69
C VAL A 285 -5.62 0.88 14.05
N ARG A 286 -5.18 2.09 13.69
CA ARG A 286 -6.03 3.09 13.02
C ARG A 286 -6.34 2.74 11.56
N ALA A 287 -5.40 2.12 10.85
CA ALA A 287 -5.58 1.78 9.44
C ALA A 287 -6.38 0.48 9.24
N PHE A 288 -6.31 -0.46 10.17
CA PHE A 288 -6.94 -1.78 10.03
C PHE A 288 -8.46 -1.75 9.74
N PRO A 289 -9.28 -0.88 10.39
CA PRO A 289 -10.69 -0.74 10.04
C PRO A 289 -10.95 -0.46 8.55
N GLU A 290 -10.11 0.35 7.90
CA GLU A 290 -10.24 0.65 6.47
C GLU A 290 -10.04 -0.60 5.60
N TYR A 291 -9.16 -1.51 6.00
CA TYR A 291 -8.98 -2.78 5.32
C TYR A 291 -10.14 -3.74 5.56
N VAL A 292 -10.74 -3.75 6.76
CA VAL A 292 -11.94 -4.53 7.04
C VAL A 292 -13.10 -4.08 6.14
N ARG A 293 -13.30 -2.76 6.03
CA ARG A 293 -14.30 -2.16 5.13
C ARG A 293 -14.03 -2.44 3.66
N ALA A 294 -12.79 -2.23 3.22
CA ALA A 294 -12.38 -2.51 1.84
C ALA A 294 -12.56 -3.99 1.49
N HIS A 295 -12.27 -4.89 2.43
CA HIS A 295 -12.51 -6.32 2.24
C HIS A 295 -14.01 -6.64 2.15
N ARG A 296 -14.85 -6.03 2.99
CA ARG A 296 -16.31 -6.19 2.92
C ARG A 296 -16.86 -5.69 1.58
N LEU A 297 -16.33 -4.61 1.02
CA LEU A 297 -16.72 -4.13 -0.32
C LEU A 297 -16.35 -5.11 -1.44
N LEU A 298 -15.30 -5.91 -1.24
CA LEU A 298 -14.87 -6.92 -2.20
C LEU A 298 -15.60 -8.25 -2.04
N VAL A 299 -16.09 -8.56 -0.83
CA VAL A 299 -16.66 -9.86 -0.47
C VAL A 299 -18.12 -9.73 -0.09
N GLY A 300 -18.97 -10.42 -0.84
CA GLY A 300 -20.42 -10.42 -0.64
C GLY A 300 -21.13 -9.39 -1.50
N ASP A 301 -22.43 -9.55 -1.62
CA ASP A 301 -23.36 -8.56 -2.16
C ASP A 301 -23.63 -7.45 -1.15
N PHE A 302 -23.97 -6.26 -1.66
CA PHE A 302 -24.55 -5.18 -0.88
C PHE A 302 -25.30 -4.24 -1.83
N ALA A 303 -26.42 -3.69 -1.38
CA ALA A 303 -27.21 -2.75 -2.19
C ALA A 303 -26.73 -1.33 -1.93
N LEU A 304 -26.19 -0.64 -2.96
CA LEU A 304 -25.71 0.75 -2.86
C LEU A 304 -26.74 1.70 -2.21
N PRO A 305 -26.30 2.71 -1.42
CA PRO A 305 -27.24 3.61 -0.76
C PRO A 305 -27.96 4.46 -1.80
N ASP A 306 -29.24 4.74 -1.56
CA ASP A 306 -30.02 5.61 -2.43
C ASP A 306 -29.35 7.00 -2.53
N GLY A 307 -29.18 7.51 -3.75
CA GLY A 307 -28.51 8.78 -3.99
C GLY A 307 -26.98 8.76 -3.87
N PHE A 308 -26.33 7.61 -3.66
CA PHE A 308 -24.87 7.51 -3.70
C PHE A 308 -24.29 7.99 -5.02
N GLU A 309 -24.95 7.71 -6.14
CA GLU A 309 -24.57 8.19 -7.47
C GLU A 309 -24.56 9.72 -7.55
N ILE A 310 -25.54 10.38 -6.91
CA ILE A 310 -25.62 11.84 -6.82
C ILE A 310 -24.46 12.39 -5.99
N ARG A 311 -24.19 11.80 -4.81
CA ARG A 311 -23.05 12.20 -3.97
C ARG A 311 -21.70 11.97 -4.66
N LEU A 312 -21.57 10.88 -5.41
CA LEU A 312 -20.38 10.58 -6.20
C LEU A 312 -20.14 11.67 -7.25
N GLN A 313 -21.21 12.10 -7.94
CA GLN A 313 -21.17 13.20 -8.90
C GLN A 313 -20.78 14.51 -8.20
N GLU A 314 -21.41 14.83 -7.08
CA GLU A 314 -21.13 16.04 -6.29
C GLU A 314 -19.70 16.09 -5.76
N GLU A 315 -19.13 14.96 -5.32
CA GLU A 315 -17.75 14.92 -4.84
C GLU A 315 -16.75 15.04 -6.00
N GLN A 316 -17.04 14.42 -7.14
CA GLN A 316 -16.24 14.57 -8.36
C GLN A 316 -16.24 16.03 -8.84
N ASP A 317 -17.42 16.65 -8.90
CA ASP A 317 -17.58 18.05 -9.29
C ASP A 317 -17.01 19.02 -8.24
N GLY A 318 -17.21 18.71 -6.96
CA GLY A 318 -16.72 19.46 -5.81
C GLY A 318 -15.20 19.46 -5.74
N ARG A 319 -14.54 18.33 -5.99
CA ARG A 319 -13.07 18.26 -6.11
C ARG A 319 -12.56 19.07 -7.29
N ALA A 320 -13.25 19.04 -8.43
CA ALA A 320 -12.90 19.86 -9.60
C ALA A 320 -12.98 21.37 -9.28
N ARG A 321 -13.98 21.80 -8.49
CA ARG A 321 -14.12 23.19 -8.03
C ARG A 321 -13.09 23.55 -6.95
N ALA A 322 -12.89 22.70 -5.95
CA ALA A 322 -11.94 22.92 -4.87
C ALA A 322 -10.47 23.00 -5.36
N MET A 323 -10.11 22.24 -6.41
CA MET A 323 -8.80 22.40 -7.06
C MET A 323 -8.64 23.76 -7.76
N LYS A 324 -9.73 24.36 -8.24
CA LYS A 324 -9.73 25.68 -8.89
C LYS A 324 -9.61 26.83 -7.88
N ASP A 325 -10.19 26.68 -6.70
CA ASP A 325 -10.27 27.72 -5.66
C ASP A 325 -9.14 27.66 -4.60
N ARG A 326 -8.21 26.71 -4.69
CA ARG A 326 -7.02 26.61 -3.81
C ARG A 326 -6.00 27.77 -3.95
N ARG A 327 -6.33 28.84 -4.66
CA ARG A 327 -5.57 30.11 -4.70
C ARG A 327 -6.21 31.24 -3.89
N GLY A 328 -7.04 30.93 -2.89
CA GLY A 328 -7.56 31.90 -1.93
C GLY A 328 -6.71 32.00 -0.67
N THR A 329 -5.97 33.09 -0.50
CA THR A 329 -5.28 33.46 0.75
C THR A 329 -6.30 33.90 1.80
N GLY A 330 -6.37 33.18 2.92
CA GLY A 330 -6.85 33.71 4.20
C GLY A 330 -8.37 33.70 4.40
N GLY A 331 -8.89 32.58 4.89
CA GLY A 331 -10.28 32.44 5.33
C GLY A 331 -10.76 31.04 5.02
N GLY A 332 -10.68 30.14 6.02
CA GLY A 332 -10.99 28.72 5.85
C GLY A 332 -12.36 28.50 5.21
N VAL A 333 -12.37 27.96 4.00
CA VAL A 333 -13.58 27.52 3.31
C VAL A 333 -13.98 26.18 3.91
N GLY A 334 -14.95 26.22 4.82
CA GLY A 334 -15.55 25.06 5.45
C GLY A 334 -16.01 25.42 6.85
N GLY A 335 -17.32 25.55 7.06
CA GLY A 335 -17.89 25.69 8.40
C GLY A 335 -17.64 24.45 9.26
N VAL A 336 -18.03 24.49 10.53
CA VAL A 336 -17.85 23.37 11.49
C VAL A 336 -18.36 22.03 10.94
N HIS A 337 -19.44 22.03 10.13
CA HIS A 337 -19.92 20.81 9.46
C HIS A 337 -18.96 20.24 8.40
N THR A 338 -18.26 21.10 7.66
CA THR A 338 -17.24 20.66 6.71
C THR A 338 -16.01 20.15 7.45
N TRP A 339 -15.71 20.72 8.62
CA TRP A 339 -14.68 20.21 9.52
C TRP A 339 -15.05 18.86 10.12
N ASN A 340 -16.30 18.62 10.48
CA ASN A 340 -16.77 17.33 10.97
C ASN A 340 -16.67 16.23 9.91
N VAL A 341 -17.08 16.54 8.67
CA VAL A 341 -16.90 15.65 7.51
C VAL A 341 -15.41 15.44 7.17
N LEU A 342 -14.57 16.47 7.30
CA LEU A 342 -13.10 16.37 7.12
C LEU A 342 -12.39 15.70 8.31
N ALA A 343 -12.97 15.75 9.51
CA ALA A 343 -12.46 15.16 10.75
C ALA A 343 -12.85 13.68 10.88
N GLY A 344 -13.60 13.15 9.92
CA GLY A 344 -13.99 11.74 9.87
C GLY A 344 -15.09 11.39 10.87
N GLU A 345 -16.05 12.29 11.12
CA GLU A 345 -17.35 11.82 11.64
C GLU A 345 -17.89 10.79 10.63
N GLU A 346 -18.07 9.55 11.09
CA GLU A 346 -18.69 8.51 10.29
C GLU A 346 -20.09 9.01 9.91
N PRO A 347 -20.45 9.05 8.61
CA PRO A 347 -21.78 9.49 8.21
C PRO A 347 -22.81 8.67 8.98
N ASP A 348 -23.75 9.34 9.65
CA ASP A 348 -24.79 8.62 10.38
C ASP A 348 -25.61 7.83 9.36
N ILE A 349 -25.77 6.53 9.61
CA ILE A 349 -26.57 5.65 8.75
C ILE A 349 -28.02 6.13 8.70
N ASN A 350 -28.48 6.85 9.73
CA ASN A 350 -29.79 7.49 9.75
C ASN A 350 -29.90 8.65 8.75
N ASP A 351 -28.80 9.34 8.43
CA ASP A 351 -28.76 10.38 7.39
C ASP A 351 -28.81 9.80 5.97
N LEU A 352 -28.57 8.48 5.82
CA LEU A 352 -28.81 7.73 4.59
C LEU A 352 -30.20 7.08 4.56
N GLY A 353 -30.74 6.71 5.72
CA GLY A 353 -32.05 6.09 5.87
C GLY A 353 -33.23 7.05 5.82
N GLY A 354 -32.99 8.35 5.72
CA GLY A 354 -34.01 9.41 5.71
C GLY A 354 -34.87 9.44 4.45
N ASP A 355 -35.64 8.38 4.17
CA ASP A 355 -37.01 8.45 3.60
C ASP A 355 -37.64 7.09 3.28
N CYS A 356 -36.93 5.97 3.45
CA CYS A 356 -37.46 4.66 3.10
C CYS A 356 -37.55 3.79 4.34
N GLY A 357 -38.76 3.46 4.79
CA GLY A 357 -39.04 2.60 5.95
C GLY A 357 -38.57 1.14 5.81
N ARG A 358 -37.30 0.95 5.48
CA ARG A 358 -36.59 -0.34 5.43
C ARG A 358 -36.29 -0.78 6.86
N GLY A 359 -36.54 -2.07 7.14
CA GLY A 359 -36.33 -2.65 8.46
C GLY A 359 -34.84 -2.80 8.80
N GLU A 360 -34.53 -3.01 10.09
CA GLU A 360 -33.17 -3.25 10.62
C GLU A 360 -32.44 -4.40 9.90
N GLU A 361 -33.16 -5.36 9.33
CA GLU A 361 -32.60 -6.50 8.60
C GLU A 361 -31.87 -6.11 7.30
N GLU A 362 -32.27 -5.03 6.61
CA GLU A 362 -31.59 -4.59 5.38
C GLU A 362 -30.32 -3.77 5.66
N LEU A 363 -30.18 -3.27 6.89
CA LEU A 363 -28.97 -2.58 7.35
C LEU A 363 -27.84 -3.57 7.64
N GLU A 364 -28.14 -4.82 7.99
CA GLU A 364 -27.15 -5.87 8.27
C GLU A 364 -26.21 -6.15 7.08
N ASP A 365 -26.70 -5.99 5.86
CA ASP A 365 -25.93 -6.21 4.64
C ASP A 365 -24.73 -5.26 4.55
N TRP A 366 -24.82 -4.04 5.09
CA TRP A 366 -23.73 -3.07 5.04
C TRP A 366 -22.63 -3.31 6.08
N TYR A 367 -22.87 -4.19 7.03
CA TYR A 367 -21.91 -4.44 8.08
C TYR A 367 -20.84 -5.45 7.66
N ALA A 368 -19.60 -5.11 8.01
CA ALA A 368 -18.56 -6.10 8.18
C ALA A 368 -18.88 -6.96 9.41
N THR A 369 -19.03 -8.25 9.18
CA THR A 369 -19.25 -9.30 10.18
C THR A 369 -18.09 -10.30 10.13
N PRO A 370 -17.83 -11.07 11.20
CA PRO A 370 -16.75 -12.06 11.18
C PRO A 370 -16.78 -13.02 9.98
N SER A 371 -17.98 -13.34 9.48
CA SER A 371 -18.18 -14.26 8.35
C SER A 371 -17.76 -13.69 7.00
N ASN A 372 -17.92 -12.38 6.77
CA ASN A 372 -17.70 -11.73 5.47
C ASN A 372 -16.37 -10.97 5.38
N VAL A 373 -15.63 -10.85 6.49
CA VAL A 373 -14.26 -10.33 6.50
C VAL A 373 -13.22 -11.37 6.92
N GLN A 374 -13.56 -12.65 6.81
CA GLN A 374 -12.62 -13.73 7.07
C GLN A 374 -11.42 -13.63 6.12
N GLY A 375 -10.20 -13.60 6.67
CA GLY A 375 -8.96 -13.55 5.90
C GLY A 375 -8.30 -12.17 5.83
N VAL A 376 -9.03 -11.07 6.02
CA VAL A 376 -8.41 -9.72 6.10
C VAL A 376 -7.38 -9.65 7.22
N TRP A 377 -7.66 -10.35 8.32
CA TRP A 377 -6.75 -10.47 9.46
C TRP A 377 -5.41 -11.05 9.04
N LYS A 378 -5.42 -12.20 8.34
CA LYS A 378 -4.21 -12.87 7.86
C LYS A 378 -3.37 -11.94 6.99
N VAL A 379 -3.99 -11.35 5.97
CA VAL A 379 -3.30 -10.43 5.03
C VAL A 379 -2.68 -9.24 5.76
N CYS A 380 -3.29 -8.73 6.83
CA CYS A 380 -2.78 -7.55 7.54
C CYS A 380 -1.82 -7.85 8.70
N MET A 381 -1.83 -9.08 9.23
CA MET A 381 -1.23 -9.39 10.53
C MET A 381 -0.09 -10.39 10.47
N THR A 382 -0.02 -11.25 9.44
CA THR A 382 0.99 -12.32 9.33
C THR A 382 2.42 -11.79 9.44
N HIS A 383 2.74 -10.62 8.87
CA HIS A 383 4.08 -10.04 8.93
C HIS A 383 4.35 -9.18 10.18
N ARG A 384 3.32 -8.95 11.02
CA ARG A 384 3.41 -8.10 12.22
C ARG A 384 3.51 -8.91 13.52
N VAL A 385 3.15 -10.18 13.48
CA VAL A 385 3.08 -11.02 14.67
C VAL A 385 3.94 -12.27 14.44
N ARG A 386 4.92 -12.50 15.32
CA ARG A 386 5.69 -13.76 15.32
C ARG A 386 5.74 -14.34 16.72
N LYS A 387 5.87 -15.66 16.83
CA LYS A 387 6.13 -16.31 18.11
C LYS A 387 7.55 -15.91 18.57
N ARG A 388 7.67 -15.46 19.83
CA ARG A 388 8.98 -15.22 20.46
C ARG A 388 9.71 -16.55 20.60
N GLN A 389 11.02 -16.51 20.45
CA GLN A 389 11.85 -17.63 20.90
C GLN A 389 11.85 -17.68 22.43
N ASP A 390 12.05 -18.86 23.04
CA ASP A 390 11.98 -19.04 24.50
C ASP A 390 12.84 -18.03 25.27
N ARG A 391 14.03 -17.71 24.76
CA ARG A 391 14.94 -16.72 25.37
C ARG A 391 14.40 -15.29 25.28
N GLU A 392 13.78 -14.90 24.18
CA GLU A 392 13.13 -13.59 24.02
C GLU A 392 11.91 -13.46 24.95
N GLN A 393 11.15 -14.55 25.11
CA GLN A 393 10.02 -14.61 26.03
C GLN A 393 10.45 -14.43 27.48
N ILE A 394 11.51 -15.12 27.92
CA ILE A 394 12.07 -14.97 29.27
C ILE A 394 12.53 -13.52 29.49
N MET A 395 13.25 -12.95 28.53
CA MET A 395 13.69 -11.55 28.59
C MET A 395 12.53 -10.57 28.68
N TRP A 396 11.44 -10.81 27.94
CA TRP A 396 10.24 -9.99 28.01
C TRP A 396 9.57 -10.07 29.38
N LEU A 397 9.42 -11.28 29.93
CA LEU A 397 8.89 -11.49 31.29
C LEU A 397 9.76 -10.79 32.33
N MET A 398 11.09 -10.84 32.19
CA MET A 398 12.02 -10.17 33.10
C MET A 398 11.95 -8.63 32.99
N LYS A 399 11.77 -8.08 31.78
CA LYS A 399 11.60 -6.63 31.57
C LYS A 399 10.21 -6.13 32.01
N GLY A 400 9.17 -6.97 31.96
CA GLY A 400 7.81 -6.66 32.39
C GLY A 400 7.58 -6.75 33.90
N SER A 401 8.43 -7.47 34.64
CA SER A 401 8.34 -7.64 36.10
C SER A 401 9.40 -6.81 36.83
N ALA A 402 9.30 -5.49 36.80
CA ALA A 402 9.87 -4.65 37.86
C ALA A 402 8.90 -4.45 39.04
N SER A 403 7.64 -4.90 38.93
CA SER A 403 6.57 -4.60 39.90
C SER A 403 5.82 -5.81 40.48
N GLY A 404 6.27 -7.06 40.28
CA GLY A 404 5.52 -8.20 40.82
C GLY A 404 6.30 -9.50 40.90
N GLY A 405 6.52 -9.95 42.14
CA GLY A 405 7.23 -11.17 42.48
C GLY A 405 6.63 -12.45 41.91
N MET A 406 7.51 -13.44 41.75
CA MET A 406 7.24 -14.78 41.25
C MET A 406 6.01 -15.43 41.89
N LYS A 407 4.99 -15.73 41.08
CA LYS A 407 4.08 -16.86 41.33
C LYS A 407 4.16 -17.82 40.16
N LYS A 408 4.74 -18.99 40.41
CA LYS A 408 4.68 -20.16 39.52
C LYS A 408 3.21 -20.59 39.42
N SER A 409 2.56 -20.43 38.27
CA SER A 409 1.29 -21.10 37.97
C SER A 409 1.47 -22.10 36.83
N ARG A 410 0.89 -23.29 37.03
CA ARG A 410 0.94 -24.43 36.12
C ARG A 410 0.10 -24.14 34.88
N GLY A 411 0.72 -24.30 33.71
CA GLY A 411 0.07 -24.18 32.41
C GLY A 411 -0.90 -25.32 32.11
N ARG A 412 -2.17 -24.98 31.90
CA ARG A 412 -3.17 -25.69 31.09
C ARG A 412 -4.24 -24.67 30.72
N GLY A 413 -4.06 -23.96 29.61
CA GLY A 413 -5.06 -22.99 29.12
C GLY A 413 -4.52 -22.00 28.09
N VAL A 414 -3.36 -21.40 28.37
CA VAL A 414 -2.76 -20.36 27.50
C VAL A 414 -2.35 -20.91 26.13
N GLY A 415 -1.97 -22.19 26.05
CA GLY A 415 -1.58 -22.82 24.79
C GLY A 415 -2.72 -22.87 23.76
N LYS A 416 -3.97 -23.10 24.18
CA LYS A 416 -5.11 -23.18 23.24
C LYS A 416 -5.45 -21.83 22.62
N ILE A 417 -5.38 -20.75 23.41
CA ILE A 417 -5.60 -19.39 22.92
C ILE A 417 -4.44 -18.97 21.98
N LEU A 418 -3.21 -19.38 22.30
CA LEU A 418 -2.08 -19.14 21.41
C LEU A 418 -2.22 -19.90 20.09
N ASP A 419 -2.60 -21.17 20.14
CA ASP A 419 -2.83 -21.99 18.96
C ASP A 419 -4.00 -21.43 18.15
N GLU A 420 -5.09 -20.98 18.78
CA GLU A 420 -6.22 -20.33 18.11
C GLU A 420 -5.82 -19.01 17.45
N ILE A 421 -5.05 -18.15 18.14
CA ILE A 421 -4.50 -16.91 17.56
C ILE A 421 -3.56 -17.23 16.39
N LEU A 422 -2.70 -18.25 16.51
CA LEU A 422 -1.74 -18.62 15.47
C LEU A 422 -2.36 -19.42 14.31
N THR A 423 -3.53 -20.05 14.51
CA THR A 423 -4.30 -20.68 13.41
C THR A 423 -5.23 -19.68 12.72
N THR A 424 -5.58 -18.58 13.40
CA THR A 424 -6.37 -17.48 12.84
C THR A 424 -5.50 -16.47 12.08
N VAL A 425 -4.22 -16.36 12.44
CA VAL A 425 -3.14 -15.69 11.69
C VAL A 425 -2.58 -16.64 10.62
#